data_AF-A0A7C5VX82-F1
#
_entry.id   AF-A0A7C5VX82-F1
#
_cell.length_a   1.000
_cell.length_b   1.000
_cell.length_c   1.000
_cell.angle_alpha   90.00
_cell.angle_beta   90.00
_cell.angle_gamma   90.00
#
_symmetry.space_group_name_H-M   'P 1'
#
loop_
_entity.id
_entity.type
_entity.pdbx_description
1 polymer ?
#
loop_
_entity_poly.entity_id
_entity_poly.type
_entity_poly.pdbx_seq_one_letter_code
_entity_poly.pdbx_strand_id
1 'polypeptide(L)'
;RKKVHCATKSNILKFTEGMMKRVFEEVSKEYPDVEANHIIIDNCAHQLVKKPEQFEVIVTTNMNGDIISDLTSALIGGLGFAPSANIGDNFAIFEAVHGSAPKYAGKNVINPTAVILSMVMMLRYIDEFEAADTIENALLYTLEEGKYLTGDVIGYDKGAKTTEYTNAIISNLGKKPKSVKVREYKQIKIPSIPTKTIKPKSRKIVGIDLFVETDMKPEELGKFVEQIVAESPFTLKMISNRGTKVYPLTGAIPDVVDCYRCRFIRRDNVDSISDSDILDLIRRFSGKLTWVHVEKLQDFDGSPSFTKAQGED
;
A
#
# COMPACT_ATOMS: atom_id res chain seq x y z
N ARG A 1 6.91 14.77 17.67
CA ARG A 1 7.81 14.20 16.65
C ARG A 1 8.17 15.31 15.67
N LYS A 2 9.39 15.37 15.16
CA LYS A 2 9.91 16.48 14.32
C LYS A 2 10.33 16.04 12.91
N LYS A 3 10.19 14.76 12.59
CA LYS A 3 10.61 14.18 11.31
C LYS A 3 9.62 13.16 10.79
N VAL A 4 9.30 13.22 9.49
CA VAL A 4 8.43 12.30 8.78
C VAL A 4 9.15 11.72 7.57
N HIS A 5 9.16 10.40 7.44
CA HIS A 5 9.64 9.72 6.24
C HIS A 5 8.47 9.28 5.37
N CYS A 6 8.50 9.62 4.08
CA CYS A 6 7.60 9.07 3.07
C CYS A 6 8.30 7.93 2.34
N ALA A 7 7.86 6.69 2.58
CA ALA A 7 8.45 5.50 1.98
C ALA A 7 7.65 5.06 0.74
N THR A 8 8.28 5.03 -0.45
CA THR A 8 7.59 4.62 -1.69
C THR A 8 8.50 3.86 -2.65
N LYS A 9 7.94 3.17 -3.65
CA LYS A 9 8.64 2.59 -4.81
C LYS A 9 8.49 3.45 -6.08
N SER A 10 8.52 4.77 -5.90
CA SER A 10 8.29 5.75 -6.97
C SER A 10 9.34 5.75 -8.09
N ASN A 11 10.51 5.14 -7.88
CA ASN A 11 11.49 4.90 -8.94
C ASN A 11 10.99 3.89 -9.99
N ILE A 12 10.08 2.97 -9.61
CA ILE A 12 9.44 2.00 -10.50
C ILE A 12 8.01 2.47 -10.85
N LEU A 13 7.19 2.71 -9.83
CA LEU A 13 5.77 3.05 -9.96
C LEU A 13 5.55 4.57 -9.98
N LYS A 14 6.01 5.21 -11.06
CA LYS A 14 6.07 6.69 -11.18
C LYS A 14 4.70 7.40 -11.07
N PHE A 15 3.62 6.75 -11.47
CA PHE A 15 2.27 7.32 -11.40
C PHE A 15 1.61 7.10 -10.04
N THR A 16 1.49 5.84 -9.59
CA THR A 16 0.80 5.48 -8.35
C THR A 16 1.62 5.86 -7.11
N GLU A 17 2.79 5.27 -6.91
CA GLU A 17 3.68 5.59 -5.78
C GLU A 17 4.27 7.00 -5.92
N GLY A 18 4.51 7.46 -7.15
CA GLY A 18 4.96 8.82 -7.40
C GLY A 18 3.90 9.88 -7.08
N MET A 19 2.60 9.56 -7.15
CA MET A 19 1.54 10.45 -6.66
C MET A 19 1.70 10.71 -5.17
N MET A 20 1.89 9.65 -4.37
CA MET A 20 2.12 9.79 -2.93
C MET A 20 3.35 10.64 -2.63
N LYS A 21 4.46 10.42 -3.34
CA LYS A 21 5.67 11.24 -3.21
C LYS A 21 5.38 12.72 -3.50
N ARG A 22 4.72 13.03 -4.61
CA ARG A 22 4.41 14.42 -5.00
C ARG A 22 3.48 15.11 -4.00
N VAL A 23 2.44 14.42 -3.54
CA VAL A 23 1.52 14.95 -2.52
C VAL A 23 2.25 15.18 -1.20
N PHE A 24 3.14 14.27 -0.79
CA PHE A 24 3.97 14.46 0.39
C PHE A 24 4.86 15.71 0.29
N GLU A 25 5.53 15.90 -0.85
CA GLU A 25 6.38 17.07 -1.11
C GLU A 25 5.59 18.39 -1.23
N GLU A 26 4.31 18.32 -1.63
CA GLU A 26 3.40 19.47 -1.66
C GLU A 26 2.97 19.84 -0.24
N VAL A 27 2.43 18.88 0.51
CA VAL A 27 1.92 19.06 1.88
C VAL A 27 3.04 19.42 2.85
N SER A 28 4.26 18.91 2.67
CA SER A 28 5.39 19.22 3.57
C SER A 28 5.71 20.71 3.64
N LYS A 29 5.35 21.50 2.60
CA LYS A 29 5.56 22.95 2.59
C LYS A 29 4.67 23.69 3.58
N GLU A 30 3.55 23.09 3.99
CA GLU A 30 2.63 23.62 5.01
C GLU A 30 3.16 23.38 6.43
N TYR A 31 4.16 22.52 6.61
CA TYR A 31 4.74 22.11 7.89
C TYR A 31 6.26 22.36 7.94
N PRO A 32 6.73 23.62 7.87
CA PRO A 32 8.16 23.94 7.79
C PRO A 32 8.96 23.57 9.05
N ASP A 33 8.28 23.32 10.17
CA ASP A 33 8.86 22.87 11.45
C ASP A 33 9.07 21.35 11.53
N VAL A 34 8.66 20.60 10.51
CA VAL A 34 8.80 19.14 10.41
C VAL A 34 9.75 18.79 9.27
N GLU A 35 10.82 18.06 9.58
CA GLU A 35 11.74 17.53 8.58
C GLU A 35 11.04 16.46 7.73
N ALA A 36 10.98 16.68 6.41
CA ALA A 36 10.31 15.80 5.46
C ALA A 36 11.32 15.07 4.57
N ASN A 37 11.44 13.75 4.73
CA ASN A 37 12.39 12.92 4.00
C ASN A 37 11.68 11.89 3.14
N HIS A 38 12.03 11.80 1.85
CA HIS A 38 11.61 10.68 1.01
C HIS A 38 12.64 9.54 1.09
N ILE A 39 12.16 8.29 1.13
CA ILE A 39 13.00 7.09 1.13
C ILE A 39 12.36 6.02 0.22
N ILE A 40 13.18 5.24 -0.48
CA ILE A 40 12.66 4.09 -1.24
C ILE A 40 12.29 2.96 -0.29
N ILE A 41 11.13 2.33 -0.47
CA ILE A 41 10.55 1.36 0.47
C ILE A 41 11.48 0.17 0.81
N ASP A 42 12.28 -0.30 -0.14
CA ASP A 42 13.26 -1.37 0.10
C ASP A 42 14.40 -0.92 1.03
N ASN A 43 14.97 0.26 0.79
CA ASN A 43 15.93 0.85 1.71
C ASN A 43 15.28 1.18 3.06
N CYS A 44 14.01 1.60 3.09
CA CYS A 44 13.28 1.83 4.34
C CYS A 44 13.20 0.56 5.18
N ALA A 45 12.79 -0.57 4.59
CA ALA A 45 12.77 -1.87 5.28
C ALA A 45 14.16 -2.27 5.78
N HIS A 46 15.21 -2.10 4.97
CA HIS A 46 16.59 -2.35 5.41
C HIS A 46 16.99 -1.46 6.60
N GLN A 47 16.67 -0.17 6.57
CA GLN A 47 16.97 0.76 7.66
C GLN A 47 16.16 0.48 8.93
N LEU A 48 14.91 0.03 8.81
CA LEU A 48 14.08 -0.37 9.95
C LEU A 48 14.69 -1.54 10.71
N VAL A 49 15.33 -2.48 10.02
CA VAL A 49 16.07 -3.56 10.69
C VAL A 49 17.41 -3.08 11.22
N LYS A 50 18.16 -2.31 10.41
CA LYS A 50 19.55 -1.93 10.74
C LYS A 50 19.65 -0.90 11.86
N LYS A 51 18.77 0.10 11.86
CA LYS A 51 18.82 1.25 12.77
C LYS A 51 17.41 1.88 12.91
N PRO A 52 16.44 1.18 13.53
CA PRO A 52 15.05 1.64 13.62
C PRO A 52 14.90 2.96 14.39
N GLU A 53 15.78 3.25 15.34
CA GLU A 53 15.71 4.44 16.20
C GLU A 53 15.90 5.77 15.44
N GLN A 54 16.30 5.72 14.17
CA GLN A 54 16.36 6.91 13.30
C GLN A 54 14.97 7.40 12.86
N PHE A 55 13.94 6.55 12.94
CA PHE A 55 12.59 6.84 12.48
C PHE A 55 11.69 7.37 13.59
N GLU A 56 10.89 8.38 13.25
CA GLU A 56 9.87 8.93 14.16
C GLU A 56 8.46 8.67 13.63
N VAL A 57 8.16 9.16 12.43
CA VAL A 57 6.91 8.88 11.70
C VAL A 57 7.27 8.36 10.33
N ILE A 58 6.57 7.33 9.88
CA ILE A 58 6.65 6.82 8.52
C ILE A 58 5.24 6.87 7.93
N VAL A 59 5.14 7.42 6.72
CA VAL A 59 3.92 7.41 5.91
C VAL A 59 4.22 6.68 4.60
N THR A 60 3.34 5.78 4.21
CA THR A 60 3.51 4.96 3.00
C THR A 60 2.15 4.49 2.46
N THR A 61 2.12 3.87 1.29
CA THR A 61 0.90 3.32 0.69
C THR A 61 0.46 2.05 1.40
N ASN A 62 -0.81 1.67 1.22
CA ASN A 62 -1.49 0.59 1.95
C ASN A 62 -0.64 -0.69 2.06
N MET A 63 -0.30 -1.32 0.94
CA MET A 63 0.49 -2.57 0.92
C MET A 63 1.88 -2.42 1.55
N ASN A 64 2.56 -1.30 1.28
CA ASN A 64 3.88 -1.07 1.88
C ASN A 64 3.77 -0.90 3.39
N GLY A 65 2.71 -0.24 3.86
CA GLY A 65 2.39 0.00 5.26
C GLY A 65 2.17 -1.29 6.01
N ASP A 66 1.31 -2.16 5.47
CA ASP A 66 1.04 -3.52 5.98
C ASP A 66 2.33 -4.30 6.25
N ILE A 67 3.22 -4.35 5.25
CA ILE A 67 4.49 -5.09 5.35
C ILE A 67 5.42 -4.48 6.41
N ILE A 68 5.63 -3.15 6.40
CA ILE A 68 6.59 -2.53 7.31
C ILE A 68 6.03 -2.39 8.74
N SER A 69 4.71 -2.28 8.94
CA SER A 69 4.13 -2.31 10.28
C SER A 69 4.38 -3.67 10.94
N ASP A 70 4.21 -4.78 10.19
CA ASP A 70 4.51 -6.12 10.68
C ASP A 70 5.99 -6.30 10.98
N LEU A 71 6.87 -5.84 10.08
CA LEU A 71 8.33 -5.81 10.31
C LEU A 71 8.65 -5.10 11.64
N THR A 72 8.09 -3.91 11.87
CA THR A 72 8.39 -3.16 13.08
C THR A 72 7.81 -3.78 14.35
N SER A 73 6.69 -4.49 14.27
CA SER A 73 6.15 -5.22 15.42
C SER A 73 7.16 -6.23 15.97
N ALA A 74 7.89 -6.93 15.09
CA ALA A 74 8.89 -7.92 15.49
C ALA A 74 10.07 -7.31 16.26
N LEU A 75 10.35 -6.01 16.08
CA LEU A 75 11.43 -5.31 16.79
C LEU A 75 11.13 -5.08 18.27
N ILE A 76 9.86 -5.19 18.67
CA ILE A 76 9.39 -4.88 20.04
C ILE A 76 8.68 -6.04 20.75
N GLY A 77 8.79 -7.26 20.22
CA GLY A 77 8.17 -8.47 20.80
C GLY A 77 7.13 -9.15 19.91
N GLY A 78 6.82 -8.57 18.75
CA GLY A 78 5.94 -9.15 17.74
C GLY A 78 4.50 -8.65 17.79
N LEU A 79 3.68 -9.29 16.96
CA LEU A 79 2.28 -8.92 16.72
C LEU A 79 1.39 -8.87 17.97
N GLY A 80 1.71 -9.64 19.02
CA GLY A 80 0.99 -9.61 20.29
C GLY A 80 1.05 -8.25 21.02
N PHE A 81 1.94 -7.36 20.60
CA PHE A 81 2.17 -6.03 21.18
C PHE A 81 1.88 -4.88 20.21
N ALA A 82 1.30 -5.15 19.04
CA ALA A 82 1.07 -4.16 17.98
C ALA A 82 -0.41 -3.71 17.94
N PRO A 83 -0.79 -2.62 18.62
CA PRO A 83 -2.11 -2.02 18.46
C PRO A 83 -2.20 -1.19 17.18
N SER A 84 -3.42 -0.93 16.71
CA SER A 84 -3.68 -0.03 15.59
C SER A 84 -4.97 0.76 15.77
N ALA A 85 -5.11 1.80 14.95
CA ALA A 85 -6.32 2.60 14.82
C ALA A 85 -6.53 3.01 13.37
N ASN A 86 -7.74 2.76 12.86
CA ASN A 86 -8.22 3.26 11.59
C ASN A 86 -9.06 4.51 11.87
N ILE A 87 -8.57 5.66 11.44
CA ILE A 87 -9.17 6.96 11.73
C ILE A 87 -9.66 7.58 10.43
N GLY A 88 -10.94 7.95 10.39
CA GLY A 88 -11.54 8.74 9.32
C GLY A 88 -12.33 9.92 9.88
N ASP A 89 -12.89 10.75 9.00
CA ASP A 89 -13.58 11.99 9.40
C ASP A 89 -14.80 11.76 10.29
N ASN A 90 -15.54 10.66 10.06
CA ASN A 90 -16.82 10.38 10.71
C ASN A 90 -16.80 9.15 11.62
N PHE A 91 -15.79 8.28 11.48
CA PHE A 91 -15.73 6.99 12.15
C PHE A 91 -14.29 6.65 12.52
N ALA A 92 -14.13 5.92 13.62
CA ALA A 92 -12.87 5.35 14.05
C ALA A 92 -13.05 3.88 14.42
N ILE A 93 -12.11 3.02 14.03
CA ILE A 93 -12.06 1.60 14.37
C ILE A 93 -10.72 1.30 15.02
N PHE A 94 -10.75 0.70 16.22
CA PHE A 94 -9.55 0.33 16.96
C PHE A 94 -9.43 -1.18 17.02
N GLU A 95 -8.32 -1.71 16.54
CA GLU A 95 -8.09 -3.15 16.42
C GLU A 95 -6.61 -3.48 16.61
N ALA A 96 -6.29 -4.74 16.83
CA ALA A 96 -4.89 -5.17 16.82
C ALA A 96 -4.40 -5.26 15.37
N VAL A 97 -3.09 -5.13 15.14
CA VAL A 97 -2.49 -5.40 13.82
C VAL A 97 -2.64 -6.88 13.44
N HIS A 98 -2.65 -7.78 14.42
CA HIS A 98 -2.66 -9.21 14.18
C HIS A 98 -4.01 -9.75 13.68
N GLY A 99 -3.97 -10.85 12.90
CA GLY A 99 -5.16 -11.58 12.46
C GLY A 99 -5.76 -12.54 13.51
N SER A 100 -6.60 -13.47 13.05
CA SER A 100 -7.38 -14.40 13.91
C SER A 100 -6.55 -15.50 14.59
N ALA A 101 -5.31 -15.73 14.16
CA ALA A 101 -4.39 -16.76 14.65
C ALA A 101 -5.07 -18.13 15.00
N PRO A 102 -5.68 -18.84 14.02
CA PRO A 102 -6.56 -19.99 14.28
C PRO A 102 -5.94 -21.10 15.12
N LYS A 103 -4.62 -21.30 15.03
CA LYS A 103 -3.89 -22.28 15.82
C LYS A 103 -3.96 -22.06 17.35
N TYR A 104 -4.31 -20.86 17.81
CA TYR A 104 -4.43 -20.52 19.23
C TYR A 104 -5.89 -20.32 19.69
N ALA A 105 -6.85 -20.35 18.76
CA ALA A 105 -8.25 -20.13 19.07
C ALA A 105 -8.78 -21.17 20.08
N GLY A 106 -9.50 -20.70 21.09
CA GLY A 106 -10.09 -21.56 22.15
C GLY A 106 -9.08 -22.15 23.15
N LYS A 107 -7.78 -21.84 23.06
CA LYS A 107 -6.74 -22.48 23.89
C LYS A 107 -6.37 -21.71 25.16
N ASN A 108 -6.89 -20.50 25.35
CA ASN A 108 -6.56 -19.63 26.50
C ASN A 108 -5.05 -19.37 26.65
N VAL A 109 -4.34 -19.16 25.53
CA VAL A 109 -2.88 -18.91 25.50
C VAL A 109 -2.48 -17.68 24.67
N ILE A 110 -3.44 -16.98 24.07
CA ILE A 110 -3.16 -15.82 23.23
C ILE A 110 -2.79 -14.63 24.11
N ASN A 111 -1.86 -13.80 23.63
CA ASN A 111 -1.53 -12.53 24.25
C ASN A 111 -2.59 -11.48 23.88
N PRO A 112 -3.38 -10.95 24.83
CA PRO A 112 -4.41 -9.95 24.55
C PRO A 112 -3.87 -8.52 24.51
N THR A 113 -2.56 -8.31 24.68
CA THR A 113 -1.96 -6.98 24.85
C THR A 113 -2.26 -6.03 23.69
N ALA A 114 -2.13 -6.49 22.43
CA ALA A 114 -2.40 -5.66 21.27
C ALA A 114 -3.83 -5.10 21.29
N VAL A 115 -4.84 -5.93 21.55
CA VAL A 115 -6.25 -5.51 21.63
C VAL A 115 -6.49 -4.56 22.82
N ILE A 116 -5.87 -4.83 23.98
CA ILE A 116 -5.95 -3.95 25.15
C ILE A 116 -5.37 -2.57 24.81
N LEU A 117 -4.22 -2.52 24.13
CA LEU A 117 -3.60 -1.26 23.72
C LEU A 117 -4.43 -0.53 22.67
N SER A 118 -5.11 -1.24 21.76
CA SER A 118 -6.06 -0.61 20.82
C SER A 118 -7.26 -0.02 21.55
N MET A 119 -7.77 -0.68 22.59
CA MET A 119 -8.78 -0.11 23.49
C MET A 119 -8.24 1.13 24.23
N VAL A 120 -6.98 1.14 24.67
CA VAL A 120 -6.36 2.35 25.24
C VAL A 120 -6.34 3.49 24.23
N MET A 121 -5.99 3.22 22.96
CA MET A 121 -6.08 4.23 21.89
C MET A 121 -7.52 4.73 21.69
N MET A 122 -8.51 3.84 21.76
CA MET A 122 -9.93 4.19 21.68
C MET A 122 -10.35 5.12 22.82
N LEU A 123 -10.00 4.79 24.07
CA LEU A 123 -10.33 5.61 25.24
C LEU A 123 -9.76 7.02 25.10
N ARG A 124 -8.52 7.15 24.62
CA ARG A 124 -7.90 8.46 24.33
C ARG A 124 -8.60 9.22 23.20
N TYR A 125 -9.17 8.50 22.23
CA TYR A 125 -9.92 9.11 21.13
C TYR A 125 -11.27 9.67 21.57
N ILE A 126 -11.93 9.06 22.56
CA ILE A 126 -13.20 9.52 23.15
C ILE A 126 -13.01 10.40 24.40
N ASP A 127 -11.82 10.97 24.58
CA ASP A 127 -11.43 11.86 25.68
C ASP A 127 -11.46 11.22 27.10
N GLU A 128 -11.49 9.89 27.20
CA GLU A 128 -11.41 9.11 28.45
C GLU A 128 -9.96 8.87 28.90
N PHE A 129 -9.20 9.97 29.08
CA PHE A 129 -7.76 9.92 29.34
C PHE A 129 -7.38 9.23 30.66
N GLU A 130 -8.16 9.43 31.72
CA GLU A 130 -7.88 8.83 33.04
C GLU A 130 -8.04 7.30 33.01
N ALA A 131 -9.09 6.81 32.35
CA ALA A 131 -9.30 5.38 32.15
C ALA A 131 -8.18 4.77 31.28
N ALA A 132 -7.81 5.45 30.19
CA ALA A 132 -6.70 5.04 29.32
C ALA A 132 -5.38 4.92 30.10
N ASP A 133 -5.03 5.94 30.89
CA ASP A 133 -3.82 5.95 31.70
C ASP A 133 -3.85 4.86 32.77
N THR A 134 -4.99 4.63 33.42
CA THR A 134 -5.12 3.60 34.45
C THR A 134 -4.86 2.21 33.87
N ILE A 135 -5.43 1.91 32.70
CA ILE A 135 -5.27 0.61 32.03
C ILE A 135 -3.86 0.45 31.48
N GLU A 136 -3.31 1.46 30.80
CA GLU A 136 -1.95 1.40 30.24
C GLU A 136 -0.90 1.25 31.34
N ASN A 137 -1.03 1.98 32.45
CA ASN A 137 -0.13 1.84 33.60
C ASN A 137 -0.21 0.43 34.22
N ALA A 138 -1.40 -0.14 34.39
CA ALA A 138 -1.57 -1.49 34.95
C ALA A 138 -0.95 -2.57 34.05
N LEU A 139 -1.13 -2.45 32.73
CA LEU A 139 -0.51 -3.31 31.73
C LEU A 139 1.02 -3.22 31.79
N LEU A 140 1.57 -2.00 31.73
CA LEU A 140 3.02 -1.77 31.77
C LEU A 140 3.63 -2.22 33.10
N TYR A 141 2.96 -2.01 34.22
CA TYR A 141 3.39 -2.52 35.52
C TYR A 141 3.44 -4.05 35.53
N THR A 142 2.44 -4.72 34.96
CA THR A 142 2.40 -6.20 34.88
C THR A 142 3.55 -6.74 34.02
N LEU A 143 3.88 -6.06 32.92
CA LEU A 143 5.03 -6.39 32.08
C LEU A 143 6.36 -6.15 32.80
N GLU A 144 6.49 -5.04 33.54
CA GLU A 144 7.70 -4.70 34.30
C GLU A 144 7.94 -5.65 35.49
N GLU A 145 6.89 -6.08 36.17
CA GLU A 145 6.97 -7.09 37.24
C GLU A 145 7.44 -8.44 36.69
N GLY A 146 7.08 -8.76 35.44
CA GLY A 146 7.56 -9.95 34.73
C GLY A 146 7.02 -11.29 35.26
N LYS A 147 6.05 -11.26 36.19
CA LYS A 147 5.52 -12.47 36.84
C LYS A 147 4.52 -13.23 35.97
N TYR A 148 3.68 -12.51 35.23
CA TYR A 148 2.68 -13.09 34.33
C TYR A 148 2.99 -12.65 32.91
N LEU A 149 3.82 -13.42 32.20
CA LEU A 149 4.17 -13.16 30.81
C LEU A 149 3.53 -14.24 29.91
N THR A 150 3.04 -13.84 28.75
CA THR A 150 2.34 -14.71 27.80
C THR A 150 3.33 -15.56 26.99
N GLY A 151 2.81 -16.61 26.34
CA GLY A 151 3.64 -17.60 25.65
C GLY A 151 4.47 -17.08 24.48
N ASP A 152 4.06 -15.99 23.85
CA ASP A 152 4.82 -15.28 22.81
C ASP A 152 6.07 -14.57 23.35
N VAL A 153 6.17 -14.33 24.66
CA VAL A 153 7.35 -13.71 25.31
C VAL A 153 8.30 -14.77 25.86
N ILE A 154 7.78 -15.77 26.59
CA ILE A 154 8.59 -16.72 27.37
C ILE A 154 8.45 -18.19 26.93
N GLY A 155 7.77 -18.44 25.81
CA GLY A 155 7.45 -19.77 25.29
C GLY A 155 6.11 -20.30 25.80
N TYR A 156 5.34 -20.96 24.92
CA TYR A 156 3.98 -21.42 25.21
C TYR A 156 3.89 -22.52 26.28
N ASP A 157 5.00 -23.22 26.56
CA ASP A 157 5.07 -24.21 27.64
C ASP A 157 5.15 -23.57 29.03
N LYS A 158 5.55 -22.29 29.10
CA LYS A 158 5.76 -21.53 30.35
C LYS A 158 4.83 -20.33 30.48
N GLY A 159 4.26 -19.86 29.38
CA GLY A 159 3.43 -18.67 29.33
C GLY A 159 2.18 -18.76 30.20
N ALA A 160 1.87 -17.67 30.89
CA ALA A 160 0.61 -17.50 31.59
C ALA A 160 -0.58 -17.67 30.62
N LYS A 161 -1.69 -18.20 31.12
CA LYS A 161 -2.94 -18.27 30.36
C LYS A 161 -3.47 -16.86 30.09
N THR A 162 -4.25 -16.69 29.02
CA THR A 162 -4.87 -15.41 28.68
C THR A 162 -5.67 -14.86 29.87
N THR A 163 -6.46 -15.70 30.53
CA THR A 163 -7.22 -15.32 31.74
C THR A 163 -6.34 -14.92 32.92
N GLU A 164 -5.21 -15.60 33.14
CA GLU A 164 -4.29 -15.27 34.23
C GLU A 164 -3.60 -13.93 33.99
N TYR A 165 -3.17 -13.71 32.75
CA TYR A 165 -2.58 -12.45 32.31
C TYR A 165 -3.56 -11.27 32.48
N THR A 166 -4.81 -11.43 32.04
CA THR A 166 -5.87 -10.43 32.23
C THR A 166 -6.14 -10.17 33.72
N ASN A 167 -6.25 -11.20 34.55
CA ASN A 167 -6.48 -11.04 36.00
C ASN A 167 -5.32 -10.32 36.69
N ALA A 168 -4.07 -10.57 36.25
CA ALA A 168 -2.89 -9.86 36.76
C ALA A 168 -2.97 -8.36 36.43
N ILE A 169 -3.30 -8.01 35.18
CA ILE A 169 -3.51 -6.61 34.77
C ILE A 169 -4.60 -5.95 35.62
N ILE A 170 -5.76 -6.59 35.79
CA ILE A 170 -6.87 -6.06 36.59
C ILE A 170 -6.43 -5.83 38.05
N SER A 171 -5.69 -6.78 38.64
CA SER A 171 -5.18 -6.68 40.01
C SER A 171 -4.14 -5.56 40.19
N ASN A 172 -3.60 -5.04 39.09
CA ASN A 172 -2.60 -3.98 39.05
C ASN A 172 -3.20 -2.61 38.67
N LEU A 173 -4.53 -2.49 38.53
CA LEU A 173 -5.18 -1.19 38.34
C LEU A 173 -4.83 -0.24 39.51
N GLY A 174 -4.46 1.00 39.16
CA GLY A 174 -3.98 2.01 40.11
C GLY A 174 -2.47 1.95 40.43
N LYS A 175 -1.77 0.88 40.01
CA LYS A 175 -0.30 0.82 40.09
C LYS A 175 0.33 1.48 38.86
N LYS A 176 1.58 1.92 39.00
CA LYS A 176 2.36 2.55 37.92
C LYS A 176 3.73 1.88 37.77
N PRO A 177 4.20 1.60 36.54
CA PRO A 177 5.56 1.12 36.28
C PRO A 177 6.62 2.15 36.72
N LYS A 178 7.82 1.68 37.03
CA LYS A 178 8.96 2.51 37.44
C LYS A 178 9.84 2.94 36.27
N SER A 179 10.06 2.04 35.32
CA SER A 179 11.05 2.17 34.24
C SER A 179 10.44 2.72 32.94
N VAL A 180 9.23 2.30 32.58
CA VAL A 180 8.52 2.75 31.38
C VAL A 180 7.41 3.69 31.79
N LYS A 181 7.38 4.92 31.25
CA LYS A 181 6.30 5.86 31.52
C LYS A 181 5.28 5.84 30.38
N VAL A 182 4.00 5.86 30.74
CA VAL A 182 2.93 6.25 29.82
C VAL A 182 3.30 7.61 29.24
N ARG A 183 3.27 7.71 27.91
CA ARG A 183 3.65 8.95 27.21
C ARG A 183 2.56 10.00 27.42
N GLU A 184 2.92 11.28 27.34
CA GLU A 184 1.90 12.33 27.28
C GLU A 184 1.18 12.27 25.94
N TYR A 185 -0.15 12.19 26.00
CA TYR A 185 -1.01 12.21 24.82
C TYR A 185 -1.74 13.54 24.73
N LYS A 186 -2.01 13.96 23.49
CA LYS A 186 -2.86 15.10 23.17
C LYS A 186 -3.96 14.61 22.25
N GLN A 187 -5.12 15.24 22.33
CA GLN A 187 -6.23 14.97 21.43
C GLN A 187 -5.77 15.13 19.97
N ILE A 188 -6.08 14.13 19.13
CA ILE A 188 -5.80 14.19 17.69
C ILE A 188 -6.90 15.03 17.05
N LYS A 189 -6.50 16.13 16.40
CA LYS A 189 -7.40 16.93 15.58
C LYS A 189 -7.21 16.53 14.12
N ILE A 190 -8.22 15.86 13.55
CA ILE A 190 -8.21 15.51 12.13
C ILE A 190 -8.39 16.81 11.33
N PRO A 191 -7.46 17.14 10.42
CA PRO A 191 -7.61 18.33 9.59
C PRO A 191 -8.79 18.13 8.63
N SER A 192 -9.65 19.14 8.52
CA SER A 192 -10.66 19.19 7.46
C SER A 192 -9.97 19.53 6.14
N ILE A 193 -9.91 18.58 5.22
CA ILE A 193 -9.32 18.78 3.90
C ILE A 193 -10.45 19.07 2.90
N PRO A 194 -10.53 20.27 2.31
CA PRO A 194 -11.56 20.57 1.34
C PRO A 194 -11.40 19.66 0.11
N THR A 195 -12.50 19.06 -0.33
CA THR A 195 -12.50 18.27 -1.57
C THR A 195 -12.26 19.22 -2.75
N LYS A 196 -11.11 19.06 -3.42
CA LYS A 196 -10.78 19.82 -4.62
C LYS A 196 -10.85 18.90 -5.84
N THR A 197 -11.71 19.25 -6.79
CA THR A 197 -11.68 18.61 -8.11
C THR A 197 -10.54 19.21 -8.92
N ILE A 198 -9.48 18.44 -9.15
CA ILE A 198 -8.41 18.82 -10.08
C ILE A 198 -8.87 18.45 -11.49
N LYS A 199 -8.92 19.45 -12.39
CA LYS A 199 -9.25 19.24 -13.80
C LYS A 199 -8.02 19.61 -14.65
N PRO A 200 -7.57 18.73 -15.56
CA PRO A 200 -6.57 19.12 -16.54
C PRO A 200 -7.14 20.21 -17.46
N LYS A 201 -6.28 21.09 -17.97
CA LYS A 201 -6.66 22.12 -18.95
C LYS A 201 -7.03 21.50 -20.30
N SER A 202 -6.41 20.36 -20.62
CA SER A 202 -6.69 19.59 -21.84
C SER A 202 -6.61 18.09 -21.58
N ARG A 203 -7.44 17.34 -22.30
CA ARG A 203 -7.48 15.87 -22.27
C ARG A 203 -7.67 15.36 -23.69
N LYS A 204 -6.86 14.38 -24.10
CA LYS A 204 -6.95 13.73 -25.41
C LYS A 204 -6.76 12.22 -25.24
N ILE A 205 -7.48 11.41 -26.00
CA ILE A 205 -7.23 9.97 -26.10
C ILE A 205 -6.26 9.78 -27.27
N VAL A 206 -5.07 9.28 -27.00
CA VAL A 206 -3.95 9.20 -27.95
C VAL A 206 -3.62 7.77 -28.38
N GLY A 207 -4.17 6.77 -27.69
CA GLY A 207 -4.02 5.37 -28.06
C GLY A 207 -4.93 4.45 -27.25
N ILE A 208 -4.78 3.15 -27.48
CA ILE A 208 -5.53 2.09 -26.82
C ILE A 208 -4.57 0.94 -26.54
N ASP A 209 -4.58 0.40 -25.33
CA ASP A 209 -3.99 -0.90 -25.03
C ASP A 209 -5.13 -1.95 -25.03
N LEU A 210 -5.03 -2.95 -25.90
CA LEU A 210 -5.94 -4.09 -25.96
C LEU A 210 -5.22 -5.34 -25.48
N PHE A 211 -5.78 -6.03 -24.50
CA PHE A 211 -5.22 -7.28 -24.00
C PHE A 211 -5.91 -8.47 -24.66
N VAL A 212 -5.11 -9.39 -25.17
CA VAL A 212 -5.55 -10.58 -25.91
C VAL A 212 -4.96 -11.85 -25.31
N GLU A 213 -5.74 -12.94 -25.39
CA GLU A 213 -5.36 -14.28 -24.95
C GLU A 213 -5.09 -15.17 -26.17
N THR A 214 -3.88 -15.75 -26.26
CA THR A 214 -3.44 -16.57 -27.39
C THR A 214 -2.11 -17.29 -27.11
N ASP A 215 -1.95 -18.48 -27.68
CA ASP A 215 -0.68 -19.23 -27.69
C ASP A 215 0.27 -18.82 -28.83
N MET A 216 -0.13 -17.87 -29.69
CA MET A 216 0.72 -17.38 -30.77
C MET A 216 2.03 -16.80 -30.23
N LYS A 217 3.12 -17.07 -30.95
CA LYS A 217 4.43 -16.48 -30.61
C LYS A 217 4.42 -14.98 -30.92
N PRO A 218 5.22 -14.15 -30.22
CA PRO A 218 5.18 -12.69 -30.38
C PRO A 218 5.28 -12.17 -31.82
N GLU A 219 6.16 -12.75 -32.62
CA GLU A 219 6.37 -12.35 -34.03
C GLU A 219 5.18 -12.72 -34.93
N GLU A 220 4.59 -13.89 -34.68
CA GLU A 220 3.38 -14.35 -35.37
C GLU A 220 2.18 -13.48 -34.99
N LEU A 221 2.01 -13.24 -33.68
CA LEU A 221 0.96 -12.38 -33.15
C LEU A 221 1.09 -10.95 -33.70
N GLY A 222 2.29 -10.37 -33.71
CA GLY A 222 2.55 -9.04 -34.24
C GLY A 222 2.07 -8.88 -35.68
N LYS A 223 2.50 -9.79 -36.56
CA LYS A 223 2.08 -9.81 -37.97
C LYS A 223 0.58 -10.04 -38.12
N PHE A 224 0.00 -10.95 -37.34
CA PHE A 224 -1.43 -11.23 -37.37
C PHE A 224 -2.26 -10.00 -36.96
N VAL A 225 -1.84 -9.31 -35.90
CA VAL A 225 -2.48 -8.08 -35.42
C VAL A 225 -2.33 -6.95 -36.44
N GLU A 226 -1.16 -6.78 -37.05
CA GLU A 226 -0.95 -5.80 -38.12
C GLU A 226 -1.89 -6.02 -39.31
N GLN A 227 -2.14 -7.28 -39.69
CA GLN A 227 -3.13 -7.63 -40.73
C GLN A 227 -4.55 -7.26 -40.32
N ILE A 228 -4.94 -7.49 -39.05
CA ILE A 228 -6.27 -7.12 -38.54
C ILE A 228 -6.52 -5.60 -38.66
N VAL A 229 -5.48 -4.79 -38.40
CA VAL A 229 -5.59 -3.33 -38.37
C VAL A 229 -5.10 -2.64 -39.64
N ALA A 230 -4.71 -3.40 -40.68
CA ALA A 230 -4.14 -2.90 -41.93
C ALA A 230 -5.00 -1.83 -42.60
N GLU A 231 -6.33 -2.00 -42.61
CA GLU A 231 -7.30 -1.06 -43.21
C GLU A 231 -8.03 -0.20 -42.15
N SER A 232 -7.44 -0.05 -40.97
CA SER A 232 -7.98 0.78 -39.90
C SER A 232 -7.20 2.09 -39.76
N PRO A 233 -7.72 3.10 -39.06
CA PRO A 233 -6.93 4.29 -38.72
C PRO A 233 -5.85 4.01 -37.67
N PHE A 234 -5.77 2.78 -37.12
CA PHE A 234 -4.79 2.40 -36.11
C PHE A 234 -3.58 1.69 -36.69
N THR A 235 -2.44 1.88 -36.03
CA THR A 235 -1.24 1.06 -36.21
C THR A 235 -0.87 0.41 -34.88
N LEU A 236 -0.38 -0.83 -34.96
CA LEU A 236 0.24 -1.50 -33.84
C LEU A 236 1.59 -0.81 -33.57
N LYS A 237 1.76 -0.27 -32.36
CA LYS A 237 3.01 0.34 -31.92
C LYS A 237 3.96 -0.71 -31.33
N MET A 238 3.42 -1.57 -30.46
CA MET A 238 4.17 -2.64 -29.81
C MET A 238 3.23 -3.71 -29.23
N ILE A 239 3.79 -4.87 -28.93
CA ILE A 239 3.18 -5.87 -28.05
C ILE A 239 4.10 -6.08 -26.85
N SER A 240 3.52 -6.20 -25.66
CA SER A 240 4.24 -6.60 -24.46
C SER A 240 3.60 -7.83 -23.80
N ASN A 241 4.44 -8.68 -23.20
CA ASN A 241 4.02 -9.79 -22.35
C ASN A 241 4.54 -9.54 -20.92
N ARG A 242 3.66 -9.60 -19.91
CA ARG A 242 3.98 -9.27 -18.50
C ARG A 242 4.72 -7.93 -18.33
N GLY A 243 4.42 -6.95 -19.18
CA GLY A 243 5.03 -5.61 -19.15
C GLY A 243 6.36 -5.46 -19.91
N THR A 244 6.91 -6.55 -20.47
CA THR A 244 8.13 -6.53 -21.29
C THR A 244 7.78 -6.50 -22.76
N LYS A 245 8.40 -5.60 -23.53
CA LYS A 245 8.19 -5.53 -24.98
C LYS A 245 8.67 -6.82 -25.65
N VAL A 246 7.82 -7.40 -26.49
CA VAL A 246 8.08 -8.64 -27.25
C VAL A 246 7.89 -8.47 -28.76
N TYR A 247 7.26 -7.36 -29.18
CA TYR A 247 7.12 -7.01 -30.60
C TYR A 247 7.17 -5.49 -30.80
N PRO A 248 7.94 -4.98 -31.78
CA PRO A 248 9.00 -5.68 -32.51
C PRO A 248 10.09 -6.18 -31.57
N LEU A 249 10.75 -7.29 -31.90
CA LEU A 249 11.76 -7.90 -31.04
C LEU A 249 12.98 -6.97 -30.89
N THR A 250 13.31 -6.60 -29.66
CA THR A 250 14.50 -5.81 -29.33
C THR A 250 15.34 -6.57 -28.31
N GLY A 251 16.08 -7.58 -28.77
CA GLY A 251 17.00 -8.36 -27.95
C GLY A 251 16.53 -9.79 -27.65
N ALA A 252 16.75 -10.24 -26.42
CA ALA A 252 16.45 -11.62 -26.00
C ALA A 252 14.94 -11.91 -26.03
N ILE A 253 14.58 -13.15 -26.33
CA ILE A 253 13.20 -13.63 -26.31
C ILE A 253 12.86 -13.98 -24.86
N PRO A 254 11.98 -13.24 -24.18
CA PRO A 254 11.56 -13.61 -22.82
C PRO A 254 10.63 -14.82 -22.87
N ASP A 255 10.54 -15.55 -21.76
CA ASP A 255 9.42 -16.46 -21.55
C ASP A 255 8.11 -15.68 -21.60
N VAL A 256 7.12 -16.23 -22.27
CA VAL A 256 5.80 -15.62 -22.47
C VAL A 256 4.70 -16.41 -21.79
N VAL A 257 3.65 -15.71 -21.38
CA VAL A 257 2.33 -16.30 -21.05
C VAL A 257 1.35 -16.05 -22.20
N ASP A 258 0.19 -16.69 -22.15
CA ASP A 258 -0.89 -16.55 -23.13
C ASP A 258 -1.56 -15.17 -23.17
N CYS A 259 -1.31 -14.28 -22.20
CA CYS A 259 -1.87 -12.93 -22.17
C CYS A 259 -0.88 -11.84 -22.64
N TYR A 260 -1.26 -11.12 -23.70
CA TYR A 260 -0.47 -10.06 -24.33
C TYR A 260 -1.20 -8.72 -24.32
N ARG A 261 -0.47 -7.63 -24.08
CA ARG A 261 -0.96 -6.25 -24.27
C ARG A 261 -0.47 -5.74 -25.62
N CYS A 262 -1.40 -5.44 -26.52
CA CYS A 262 -1.16 -4.83 -27.82
C CYS A 262 -1.48 -3.33 -27.74
N ARG A 263 -0.50 -2.49 -28.06
CA ARG A 263 -0.65 -1.03 -28.02
C ARG A 263 -0.92 -0.47 -29.40
N PHE A 264 -2.02 0.25 -29.55
CA PHE A 264 -2.44 0.91 -30.78
C PHE A 264 -2.35 2.42 -30.65
N ILE A 265 -1.86 3.06 -31.70
CA ILE A 265 -1.87 4.51 -31.89
C ILE A 265 -2.50 4.82 -33.25
N ARG A 266 -3.01 6.04 -33.44
CA ARG A 266 -3.54 6.46 -34.75
C ARG A 266 -2.42 6.70 -35.76
N ARG A 267 -2.70 6.40 -37.04
CA ARG A 267 -1.83 6.67 -38.19
C ARG A 267 -1.95 8.12 -38.68
N ASP A 268 -3.14 8.68 -38.55
CA ASP A 268 -3.48 10.02 -38.96
C ASP A 268 -3.25 11.03 -37.84
N ASN A 269 -2.95 12.28 -38.20
CA ASN A 269 -2.73 13.39 -37.26
C ASN A 269 -4.05 13.94 -36.70
N VAL A 270 -4.93 13.05 -36.23
CA VAL A 270 -6.20 13.45 -35.60
C VAL A 270 -5.94 13.78 -34.13
N ASP A 271 -6.56 14.85 -33.66
CA ASP A 271 -6.35 15.38 -32.32
C ASP A 271 -6.71 14.43 -31.18
N SER A 272 -7.66 13.51 -31.37
CA SER A 272 -8.07 12.52 -30.37
C SER A 272 -8.79 11.35 -31.00
N ILE A 273 -8.64 10.15 -30.43
CA ILE A 273 -9.44 8.97 -30.74
C ILE A 273 -10.85 9.13 -30.14
N SER A 274 -11.88 8.77 -30.89
CA SER A 274 -13.27 8.72 -30.43
C SER A 274 -13.65 7.33 -29.90
N ASP A 275 -14.72 7.23 -29.11
CA ASP A 275 -15.21 5.94 -28.62
C ASP A 275 -15.68 5.02 -29.75
N SER A 276 -16.19 5.58 -30.85
CA SER A 276 -16.56 4.79 -32.04
C SER A 276 -15.34 4.13 -32.67
N ASP A 277 -14.22 4.85 -32.77
CA ASP A 277 -12.97 4.30 -33.29
C ASP A 277 -12.49 3.12 -32.44
N ILE A 278 -12.60 3.22 -31.10
CA ILE A 278 -12.21 2.17 -30.16
C ILE A 278 -13.08 0.93 -30.35
N LEU A 279 -14.40 1.10 -30.44
CA LEU A 279 -15.33 -0.02 -30.63
C LEU A 279 -15.11 -0.71 -31.98
N ASP A 280 -14.83 0.05 -33.03
CA ASP A 280 -14.53 -0.51 -34.35
C ASP A 280 -13.19 -1.25 -34.37
N LEU A 281 -12.19 -0.78 -33.62
CA LEU A 281 -10.96 -1.54 -33.40
C LEU A 281 -11.28 -2.89 -32.73
N ILE A 282 -11.99 -2.87 -31.59
CA ILE A 282 -12.32 -4.10 -30.84
C ILE A 282 -13.11 -5.09 -31.69
N ARG A 283 -14.09 -4.61 -32.47
CA ARG A 283 -14.89 -5.45 -33.39
C ARG A 283 -14.03 -6.22 -34.39
N ARG A 284 -12.91 -5.64 -34.85
CA ARG A 284 -12.00 -6.30 -35.80
C ARG A 284 -11.26 -7.51 -35.22
N PHE A 285 -11.12 -7.58 -33.90
CA PHE A 285 -10.55 -8.72 -33.17
C PHE A 285 -11.60 -9.79 -32.87
N SER A 286 -12.88 -9.43 -32.83
CA SER A 286 -13.97 -10.36 -32.56
C SER A 286 -13.98 -11.53 -33.55
N GLY A 287 -14.00 -12.76 -33.04
CA GLY A 287 -13.94 -13.98 -33.85
C GLY A 287 -12.54 -14.34 -34.37
N LYS A 288 -11.50 -13.54 -34.07
CA LYS A 288 -10.10 -13.80 -34.46
C LYS A 288 -9.18 -14.01 -33.27
N LEU A 289 -9.33 -13.20 -32.22
CA LEU A 289 -8.63 -13.31 -30.95
C LEU A 289 -9.60 -13.03 -29.81
N THR A 290 -9.44 -13.76 -28.71
CA THR A 290 -10.12 -13.45 -27.45
C THR A 290 -9.46 -12.22 -26.85
N TRP A 291 -10.23 -11.16 -26.61
CA TRP A 291 -9.78 -9.99 -25.86
C TRP A 291 -10.40 -10.01 -24.46
N VAL A 292 -9.65 -9.50 -23.48
CA VAL A 292 -10.03 -9.61 -22.05
C VAL A 292 -10.03 -8.26 -21.32
N HIS A 293 -9.25 -7.28 -21.79
CA HIS A 293 -9.09 -5.99 -21.12
C HIS A 293 -8.82 -4.91 -22.16
N VAL A 294 -9.38 -3.71 -21.96
CA VAL A 294 -9.10 -2.51 -22.76
C VAL A 294 -8.71 -1.35 -21.84
N GLU A 295 -7.63 -0.64 -22.19
CA GLU A 295 -7.22 0.61 -21.53
C GLU A 295 -7.10 1.75 -22.54
N LYS A 296 -7.69 2.91 -22.23
CA LYS A 296 -7.50 4.12 -23.03
C LYS A 296 -6.19 4.79 -22.65
N LEU A 297 -5.35 5.07 -23.64
CA LEU A 297 -4.14 5.87 -23.43
C LEU A 297 -4.50 7.34 -23.59
N GLN A 298 -4.32 8.11 -22.52
CA GLN A 298 -4.69 9.52 -22.47
C GLN A 298 -3.47 10.39 -22.25
N ASP A 299 -3.55 11.60 -22.77
CA ASP A 299 -2.68 12.70 -22.41
C ASP A 299 -3.47 13.71 -21.57
N PHE A 300 -2.86 14.16 -20.47
CA PHE A 300 -3.36 15.28 -19.67
C PHE A 300 -2.35 16.41 -19.75
N ASP A 301 -2.79 17.58 -20.22
CA ASP A 301 -1.94 18.77 -20.37
C ASP A 301 -0.65 18.52 -21.17
N GLY A 302 -0.79 17.74 -22.26
CA GLY A 302 0.32 17.37 -23.15
C GLY A 302 1.29 16.34 -22.58
N SER A 303 0.97 15.76 -21.41
CA SER A 303 1.77 14.71 -20.77
C SER A 303 1.07 13.36 -20.83
N PRO A 304 1.75 12.28 -21.28
CA PRO A 304 1.21 10.93 -21.25
C PRO A 304 0.83 10.48 -19.83
N SER A 305 -0.39 9.98 -19.67
CA SER A 305 -0.90 9.42 -18.40
C SER A 305 -0.72 7.89 -18.32
N PHE A 306 0.24 7.35 -19.06
CA PHE A 306 0.54 5.92 -19.18
C PHE A 306 2.04 5.70 -19.31
N THR A 307 2.52 4.50 -19.01
CA THR A 307 3.94 4.15 -19.12
C THR A 307 4.26 3.44 -20.44
N LYS A 308 5.54 3.51 -20.80
CA LYS A 308 6.16 2.60 -21.77
C LYS A 308 6.27 1.17 -21.20
N ALA A 309 6.39 0.18 -22.08
CA ALA A 309 6.81 -1.17 -21.68
C ALA A 309 8.30 -1.20 -21.30
N GLN A 310 8.72 -2.21 -20.55
CA GLN A 310 10.14 -2.47 -20.33
C GLN A 310 10.80 -2.83 -21.66
N GLY A 311 11.92 -2.17 -21.99
CA GLY A 311 12.60 -2.31 -23.28
C GLY A 311 11.95 -1.55 -24.46
N GLU A 312 10.99 -0.66 -24.21
CA GLU A 312 10.48 0.28 -25.22
C GLU A 312 11.28 1.59 -25.19
N ASP A 313 12.00 1.86 -26.28
CA ASP A 313 12.76 3.10 -26.50
C ASP A 313 11.89 4.36 -26.56
#